data_AF-A0AAW0TJM2-F1
#
_entry.id   AF-A0AAW0TJM2-F1
#
_cell.length_a   1.000
_cell.length_b   1.000
_cell.length_c   1.000
_cell.angle_alpha   90.00
_cell.angle_beta   90.00
_cell.angle_gamma   90.00
#
_symmetry.space_group_name_H-M   'P 1'
#
loop_
_entity.id
_entity.type
_entity.pdbx_description
1 polymer ?
#
loop_
_entity_poly.entity_id
_entity_poly.type
_entity_poly.pdbx_seq_one_letter_code
_entity_poly.pdbx_strand_id
1 'polypeptide(L)'
;MGDEEYSITLCHGTSRHDVLVKGTLTLEELSRTIEELTDVLHNSQKIIHRGKTLSRGEATLASCGVGPGAKLMVLGKKHEHEDNSINFKAVLKIEESCSKVERRLNDAIPEVEGISQGYMDPQLCGEALTKLRKQLLAVNEDFMRHLEQLDGIDFQETDVRARQRRKALVKRIQELMERCDREHEHINKLLLNYT
;
A
#
# COMPACT_ATOMS: atom_id res chain seq x y z
N MET A 1 -8.09 28.47 35.12
CA MET A 1 -8.81 27.20 35.29
C MET A 1 -9.20 26.73 33.90
N GLY A 2 -8.41 25.87 33.26
CA GLY A 2 -8.62 25.56 31.83
C GLY A 2 -8.05 24.22 31.37
N ASP A 3 -7.72 23.32 32.29
CA ASP A 3 -7.14 22.00 32.01
C ASP A 3 -8.01 20.90 32.65
N GLU A 4 -9.33 20.98 32.50
CA GLU A 4 -10.19 19.86 32.88
C GLU A 4 -10.21 18.85 31.72
N GLU A 5 -9.50 17.75 31.94
CA GLU A 5 -9.62 16.54 31.14
C GLU A 5 -10.95 15.86 31.51
N TYR A 6 -11.76 15.56 30.51
CA TYR A 6 -13.03 14.88 30.73
C TYR A 6 -13.23 13.72 29.77
N SER A 7 -13.92 12.69 30.24
CA SER A 7 -14.27 11.55 29.41
C SER A 7 -15.44 11.88 28.49
N ILE A 8 -15.33 11.45 27.24
CA ILE A 8 -16.40 11.45 26.26
C ILE A 8 -16.61 10.02 25.77
N THR A 9 -17.86 9.68 25.47
CA THR A 9 -18.18 8.39 24.88
C THR A 9 -18.40 8.58 23.38
N LEU A 10 -17.50 8.02 22.58
CA LEU A 10 -17.62 7.91 21.14
C LEU A 10 -18.42 6.66 20.78
N CYS A 11 -19.50 6.84 20.02
CA CYS A 11 -20.32 5.76 19.49
C CYS A 11 -20.17 5.73 17.96
N HIS A 12 -19.64 4.66 17.40
CA HIS A 12 -19.62 4.40 15.96
C HIS A 12 -20.45 3.15 15.67
N GLY A 13 -21.66 3.32 15.12
CA GLY A 13 -22.59 2.21 14.92
C GLY A 13 -22.93 1.49 16.22
N THR A 14 -22.45 0.25 16.36
CA THR A 14 -22.58 -0.60 17.56
C THR A 14 -21.40 -0.52 18.52
N SER A 15 -20.26 0.04 18.10
CA SER A 15 -19.06 0.15 18.94
C SER A 15 -19.10 1.40 19.81
N ARG A 16 -18.68 1.27 21.07
CA ARG A 16 -18.56 2.37 22.03
C ARG A 16 -17.13 2.43 22.56
N HIS A 17 -16.52 3.60 22.46
CA HIS A 17 -15.17 3.88 22.95
C HIS A 17 -15.23 5.06 23.90
N ASP A 18 -14.65 4.91 25.09
CA ASP A 18 -14.55 6.01 26.05
C ASP A 18 -13.16 6.64 25.93
N VAL A 19 -13.11 7.96 25.73
CA VAL A 19 -11.88 8.70 25.44
C VAL A 19 -11.77 9.88 26.39
N LEU A 20 -10.61 10.05 27.01
CA LEU A 20 -10.30 11.27 27.74
C LEU A 20 -9.85 12.36 26.76
N VAL A 21 -10.54 13.49 26.80
CA VAL A 21 -10.21 14.66 25.98
C VAL A 21 -10.16 15.92 26.84
N LYS A 22 -9.38 16.90 26.40
CA LYS A 22 -9.28 18.20 27.08
C LYS A 22 -10.32 19.16 26.53
N GLY A 23 -10.90 20.01 27.37
CA GLY A 23 -11.88 21.02 26.92
C GLY A 23 -11.34 22.05 25.91
N THR A 24 -10.03 22.22 25.85
CA THR A 24 -9.30 23.07 24.90
C THR A 24 -9.01 22.39 23.57
N LEU A 25 -9.27 21.09 23.47
CA LEU A 25 -8.99 20.31 22.27
C LEU A 25 -9.89 20.79 21.12
N THR A 26 -9.33 20.88 19.92
CA THR A 26 -10.07 21.26 18.72
C THR A 26 -10.81 20.05 18.15
N LEU A 27 -11.84 20.31 17.33
CA LEU A 27 -12.52 19.24 16.59
C LEU A 27 -11.55 18.47 15.69
N GLU A 28 -10.48 19.10 15.17
CA GLU A 28 -9.47 18.44 14.34
C GLU A 28 -8.62 17.43 15.11
N GLU A 29 -8.22 17.76 16.33
CA GLU A 29 -7.44 16.85 17.17
C GLU A 29 -8.31 15.67 17.65
N LEU A 30 -9.55 15.94 18.08
CA LEU A 30 -10.51 14.87 18.37
C LEU A 30 -10.73 13.97 17.16
N SER A 31 -10.83 14.58 15.98
CA SER A 31 -11.02 13.90 14.70
C SER A 31 -9.85 12.97 14.34
N ARG A 32 -8.62 13.26 14.79
CA ARG A 32 -7.47 12.34 14.65
C ARG A 32 -7.56 11.20 15.65
N THR A 33 -7.89 11.48 16.91
CA THR A 33 -8.08 10.44 17.93
C THR A 33 -9.22 9.48 17.56
N ILE A 34 -10.28 9.98 16.92
CA ILE A 34 -11.36 9.16 16.37
C ILE A 34 -10.85 8.27 15.23
N GLU A 35 -10.01 8.80 14.33
CA GLU A 35 -9.39 8.00 13.27
C GLU A 35 -8.55 6.86 13.85
N GLU A 36 -7.73 7.14 14.86
CA GLU A 36 -6.91 6.12 15.53
C GLU A 36 -7.73 5.04 16.25
N LEU A 37 -8.88 5.41 16.84
CA LEU A 37 -9.69 4.48 17.63
C LEU A 37 -10.74 3.72 16.81
N THR A 38 -11.27 4.32 15.75
CA THR A 38 -12.43 3.80 15.00
C THR A 38 -12.12 3.48 13.53
N ASP A 39 -10.91 3.79 13.05
CA ASP A 39 -10.45 3.57 11.67
C ASP A 39 -11.32 4.27 10.61
N VAL A 40 -11.95 5.37 11.02
CA VAL A 40 -12.76 6.24 10.16
C VAL A 40 -11.91 7.43 9.74
N LEU A 41 -11.72 7.58 8.43
CA LEU A 41 -10.88 8.64 7.88
C LEU A 41 -11.31 10.04 8.33
N HIS A 42 -10.30 10.85 8.64
CA HIS A 42 -10.44 12.22 9.11
C HIS A 42 -11.37 13.05 8.21
N ASN A 43 -11.31 12.83 6.91
CA ASN A 43 -12.07 13.54 5.87
C ASN A 43 -13.50 13.04 5.64
N SER A 44 -13.85 11.84 6.12
CA SER A 44 -15.17 11.22 5.91
C SER A 44 -15.98 11.06 7.21
N GLN A 45 -15.48 11.59 8.33
CA GLN A 45 -16.20 11.56 9.60
C GLN A 45 -17.22 12.70 9.72
N LYS A 46 -18.42 12.35 10.16
CA LYS A 46 -19.47 13.25 10.64
C LYS A 46 -19.66 13.00 12.12
N ILE A 47 -19.31 13.97 12.94
CA ILE A 47 -19.48 13.90 14.40
C ILE A 47 -20.83 14.53 14.73
N ILE A 48 -21.69 13.80 15.44
CA ILE A 48 -23.01 14.26 15.85
C ILE A 48 -23.07 14.30 17.38
N HIS A 49 -23.38 15.48 17.92
CA HIS A 49 -23.61 15.68 19.34
C HIS A 49 -25.01 16.24 19.57
N ARG A 50 -25.82 15.56 20.41
CA ARG A 50 -27.20 15.99 20.73
C ARG A 50 -28.07 16.33 19.50
N GLY A 51 -27.93 15.55 18.43
CA GLY A 51 -28.68 15.75 17.18
C GLY A 51 -28.17 16.89 16.28
N LYS A 52 -27.08 17.58 16.66
CA LYS A 52 -26.38 18.54 15.80
C LYS A 52 -25.14 17.90 15.20
N THR A 53 -25.01 17.97 13.88
CA THR A 53 -23.78 17.59 13.19
C THR A 53 -22.75 18.70 13.40
N LEU A 54 -21.69 18.38 14.13
CA LEU A 54 -20.57 19.28 14.37
C LEU A 54 -19.76 19.37 13.08
N SER A 55 -19.73 20.57 12.51
CA SER A 55 -18.96 20.83 11.28
C SER A 55 -17.54 21.23 11.65
N ARG A 56 -16.58 20.86 10.80
CA ARG A 56 -15.13 21.06 11.00
C ARG A 56 -14.66 22.50 11.25
N GLY A 57 -15.55 23.49 11.11
CA GLY A 57 -15.27 24.91 11.28
C GLY A 57 -15.58 25.49 12.67
N GLU A 58 -16.00 24.69 13.66
CA GLU A 58 -16.26 25.17 15.02
C GLU A 58 -15.01 25.04 15.92
N ALA A 59 -14.62 26.14 16.57
CA ALA A 59 -13.28 26.38 17.08
C ALA A 59 -12.82 25.48 18.25
N THR A 60 -13.71 24.97 19.11
CA THR A 60 -13.33 24.11 20.27
C THR A 60 -14.47 23.18 20.68
N LEU A 61 -14.14 22.05 21.31
CA LEU A 61 -15.13 21.13 21.90
C LEU A 61 -16.03 21.83 22.93
N ALA A 62 -15.47 22.76 23.71
CA ALA A 62 -16.21 23.60 24.65
C ALA A 62 -17.27 24.48 23.95
N SER A 63 -16.94 25.10 22.82
CA SER A 63 -17.89 25.90 22.03
C SER A 63 -19.02 25.06 21.41
N CYS A 64 -18.74 23.79 21.09
CA CYS A 64 -19.73 22.84 20.58
C CYS A 64 -20.63 22.24 21.69
N GLY A 65 -20.44 22.66 22.95
CA GLY A 65 -21.19 22.16 24.09
C GLY A 65 -20.84 20.73 24.50
N VAL A 66 -19.66 20.24 24.11
CA VAL A 66 -19.12 18.94 24.53
C VAL A 66 -18.57 19.12 25.94
N GLY A 67 -19.18 18.46 26.91
CA GLY A 67 -18.77 18.49 28.32
C GLY A 67 -18.44 17.09 28.86
N PRO A 68 -18.14 16.98 30.16
CA PRO A 68 -17.84 15.70 30.79
C PRO A 68 -19.02 14.72 30.66
N GLY A 69 -18.74 13.52 30.14
CA GLY A 69 -19.73 12.47 29.85
C GLY A 69 -20.54 12.70 28.57
N ALA A 70 -20.11 13.61 27.68
CA ALA A 70 -20.80 13.82 26.41
C ALA A 70 -20.74 12.58 25.51
N LYS A 71 -21.87 12.30 24.86
CA LYS A 71 -21.99 11.20 23.89
C LYS A 71 -21.90 11.76 22.48
N LEU A 72 -20.84 11.41 21.78
CA LEU A 72 -20.64 11.77 20.38
C LEU A 72 -20.93 10.55 19.51
N MET A 73 -21.80 10.71 18.51
CA MET A 73 -22.00 9.71 17.49
C MET A 73 -21.12 10.04 16.30
N VAL A 74 -20.20 9.15 15.95
CA VAL A 74 -19.37 9.27 14.77
C VAL A 74 -20.01 8.46 13.66
N LEU A 75 -20.32 9.11 12.55
CA LEU A 75 -20.79 8.51 11.31
C LEU A 75 -19.75 8.77 10.24
N GLY A 76 -19.15 7.73 9.70
CA GLY A 76 -18.21 7.88 8.60
C GLY A 76 -17.88 6.53 7.99
N LYS A 77 -17.41 6.57 6.75
CA LYS A 77 -16.98 5.37 6.04
C LYS A 77 -15.69 4.87 6.70
N LYS A 78 -15.70 3.63 7.20
CA LYS A 78 -14.51 2.94 7.67
C LYS A 78 -13.55 2.65 6.51
N HIS A 79 -12.27 2.51 6.82
CA HIS A 79 -11.20 2.06 5.93
C HIS A 79 -11.51 0.73 5.21
N GLU A 80 -12.36 -0.12 5.80
CA GLU A 80 -12.78 -1.42 5.24
C GLU A 80 -13.45 -1.35 3.86
N HIS A 81 -14.07 -0.23 3.47
CA HIS A 81 -14.63 -0.10 2.13
C HIS A 81 -13.55 0.10 1.04
N GLU A 82 -12.42 0.70 1.39
CA GLU A 82 -11.33 0.97 0.42
C GLU A 82 -10.49 -0.29 0.17
N ASP A 83 -10.25 -1.10 1.21
CA ASP A 83 -9.58 -2.41 1.09
C ASP A 83 -10.42 -3.46 0.34
N ASN A 84 -11.75 -3.29 0.29
CA ASN A 84 -12.64 -4.17 -0.49
C ASN A 84 -12.98 -3.65 -1.89
N SER A 85 -12.48 -2.47 -2.27
CA SER A 85 -12.68 -1.91 -3.61
C SER A 85 -12.15 -2.87 -4.69
N ILE A 86 -12.88 -2.96 -5.80
CA ILE A 86 -12.51 -3.80 -6.95
C ILE A 86 -11.09 -3.44 -7.44
N ASN A 87 -10.77 -2.15 -7.45
CA ASN A 87 -9.45 -1.61 -7.82
C ASN A 87 -8.34 -2.09 -6.87
N PHE A 88 -8.58 -2.07 -5.56
CA PHE A 88 -7.60 -2.54 -4.58
C PHE A 88 -7.33 -4.04 -4.72
N LYS A 89 -8.38 -4.85 -4.92
CA LYS A 89 -8.25 -6.29 -5.20
C LYS A 89 -7.52 -6.57 -6.52
N ALA A 90 -7.75 -5.75 -7.54
CA ALA A 90 -7.03 -5.86 -8.81
C ALA A 90 -5.53 -5.60 -8.63
N VAL A 91 -5.15 -4.54 -7.90
CA VAL A 91 -3.75 -4.24 -7.57
C VAL A 91 -3.11 -5.40 -6.78
N LEU A 92 -3.80 -5.94 -5.78
CA LEU A 92 -3.31 -7.08 -5.00
C LEU A 92 -3.08 -8.34 -5.87
N LYS A 93 -3.97 -8.62 -6.82
CA LYS A 93 -3.83 -9.76 -7.72
C LYS A 93 -2.60 -9.62 -8.63
N ILE A 94 -2.33 -8.40 -9.11
CA ILE A 94 -1.13 -8.11 -9.90
C ILE A 94 0.11 -8.22 -9.01
N GLU A 95 0.06 -7.74 -7.76
CA GLU A 95 1.14 -7.85 -6.78
C GLU A 95 1.53 -9.31 -6.51
N GLU A 96 0.54 -10.19 -6.33
CA GLU A 96 0.78 -11.63 -6.15
C GLU A 96 1.42 -12.26 -7.41
N SER A 97 0.94 -11.87 -8.60
CA SER A 97 1.47 -12.36 -9.87
C SER A 97 2.90 -11.89 -10.10
N CYS A 98 3.19 -10.62 -9.83
CA CYS A 98 4.52 -10.02 -9.86
C CYS A 98 5.48 -10.77 -8.92
N SER A 99 5.02 -11.13 -7.72
CA SER A 99 5.84 -11.88 -6.75
C SER A 99 6.22 -13.28 -7.27
N LYS A 100 5.40 -13.91 -8.12
CA LYS A 100 5.73 -15.19 -8.77
C LYS A 100 6.77 -15.00 -9.87
N VAL A 101 6.69 -13.92 -10.64
CA VAL A 101 7.67 -13.58 -11.69
C VAL A 101 9.02 -13.24 -11.06
N GLU A 102 9.02 -12.47 -9.97
CA GLU A 102 10.21 -12.14 -9.19
C GLU A 102 10.94 -13.37 -8.66
N ARG A 103 10.21 -14.41 -8.23
CA ARG A 103 10.84 -15.68 -7.83
C ARG A 103 11.63 -16.30 -8.99
N ARG A 104 11.09 -16.31 -10.20
CA ARG A 104 11.82 -16.83 -11.38
C ARG A 104 13.09 -16.04 -11.68
N LEU A 105 13.10 -14.73 -11.44
CA LEU A 105 14.30 -13.90 -11.54
C LEU A 105 15.32 -14.29 -10.45
N ASN A 106 14.86 -14.39 -9.20
CA ASN A 106 15.73 -14.76 -8.07
C ASN A 106 16.28 -16.18 -8.17
N ASP A 107 15.58 -17.10 -8.84
CA ASP A 107 16.05 -18.46 -9.12
C ASP A 107 17.09 -18.48 -10.25
N ALA A 108 16.96 -17.60 -11.26
CA ALA A 108 17.89 -17.53 -12.40
C ALA A 108 19.26 -16.94 -12.02
N ILE A 109 19.29 -15.96 -11.12
CA ILE A 109 20.53 -15.27 -10.69
C ILE A 109 21.61 -16.22 -10.16
N PRO A 110 21.33 -17.10 -9.17
CA PRO A 110 22.34 -18.02 -8.67
C PRO A 110 22.80 -19.04 -9.74
N GLU A 111 21.96 -19.36 -10.73
CA GLU A 111 22.41 -20.19 -11.87
C GLU A 111 23.44 -19.43 -12.73
N VAL A 112 23.22 -18.15 -12.99
CA VAL A 112 24.19 -17.30 -13.73
C VAL A 112 25.49 -17.16 -12.94
N GLU A 113 25.41 -16.87 -11.63
CA GLU A 113 26.58 -16.81 -10.75
C GLU A 113 27.31 -18.16 -10.68
N GLY A 114 26.57 -19.27 -10.65
CA GLY A 114 27.16 -20.60 -10.62
C GLY A 114 27.98 -20.91 -11.88
N ILE A 115 27.49 -20.48 -13.04
CA ILE A 115 28.21 -20.61 -14.32
C ILE A 115 29.43 -19.68 -14.34
N SER A 116 29.31 -18.44 -13.86
CA SER A 116 30.42 -17.46 -13.87
C SER A 116 31.58 -17.87 -12.95
N GLN A 117 31.30 -18.59 -11.87
CA GLN A 117 32.30 -19.17 -10.97
C GLN A 117 32.91 -20.49 -11.48
N GLY A 118 32.45 -21.01 -12.62
CA GLY A 118 33.00 -22.22 -13.24
C GLY A 118 32.54 -23.54 -12.62
N TYR A 119 31.39 -23.56 -11.93
CA TYR A 119 30.83 -24.79 -11.35
C TYR A 119 30.16 -25.72 -12.39
N MET A 120 30.05 -25.29 -13.65
CA MET A 120 29.41 -26.03 -14.73
C MET A 120 30.42 -26.48 -15.80
N ASP A 121 30.11 -27.60 -16.47
CA ASP A 121 30.92 -28.11 -17.57
C ASP A 121 31.05 -27.07 -18.71
N PRO A 122 32.27 -26.74 -19.17
CA PRO A 122 32.50 -25.72 -20.19
C PRO A 122 31.74 -25.96 -21.51
N GLN A 123 31.46 -27.21 -21.86
CA GLN A 123 30.70 -27.55 -23.06
C GLN A 123 29.20 -27.25 -22.93
N LEU A 124 28.68 -27.21 -21.71
CA LEU A 124 27.27 -26.96 -21.42
C LEU A 124 26.98 -25.50 -21.05
N CYS A 125 28.01 -24.73 -20.65
CA CYS A 125 27.87 -23.32 -20.27
C CYS A 125 27.17 -22.47 -21.35
N GLY A 126 27.55 -22.62 -22.63
CA GLY A 126 26.96 -21.84 -23.72
C GLY A 126 25.46 -22.08 -23.92
N GLU A 127 25.02 -23.33 -23.83
CA GLU A 127 23.60 -23.69 -23.93
C GLU A 127 22.81 -23.21 -22.69
N ALA A 128 23.36 -23.40 -21.50
CA ALA A 128 22.76 -22.96 -20.24
C ALA A 128 22.58 -21.43 -20.20
N LEU A 129 23.63 -20.67 -20.56
CA LEU A 129 23.57 -19.21 -20.66
C LEU A 129 22.56 -18.75 -21.70
N THR A 130 22.45 -19.44 -22.84
CA THR A 130 21.44 -19.11 -23.87
C THR A 130 20.01 -19.34 -23.36
N LYS A 131 19.80 -20.40 -22.58
CA LYS A 131 18.51 -20.70 -21.95
C LYS A 131 18.15 -19.65 -20.87
N LEU A 132 19.10 -19.32 -20.00
CA LEU A 132 18.93 -18.30 -18.96
C LEU A 132 18.65 -16.92 -19.57
N ARG A 133 19.34 -16.56 -20.67
CA ARG A 133 19.06 -15.32 -21.42
C ARG A 133 17.60 -15.25 -21.89
N LYS A 134 17.10 -16.33 -22.49
CA LYS A 134 15.69 -16.40 -22.94
C LYS A 134 14.72 -16.32 -21.76
N GLN A 135 15.04 -16.94 -20.63
CA GLN A 135 14.23 -16.88 -19.42
C GLN A 135 14.16 -15.44 -18.87
N LEU A 136 15.28 -14.72 -18.83
CA LEU A 136 15.31 -13.31 -18.40
C LEU A 136 14.47 -12.40 -19.32
N LEU A 137 14.55 -12.60 -20.65
CA LEU A 137 13.69 -11.86 -21.58
C LEU A 137 12.19 -12.11 -21.31
N ALA A 138 11.80 -13.37 -21.08
CA ALA A 138 10.41 -13.70 -20.75
C ALA A 138 9.97 -13.11 -19.40
N VAL A 139 10.85 -13.07 -18.41
CA VAL A 139 10.61 -12.41 -17.11
C VAL A 139 10.40 -10.91 -17.30
N ASN A 140 11.20 -10.25 -18.13
CA ASN A 140 11.06 -8.82 -18.42
C ASN A 140 9.74 -8.51 -19.14
N GLU A 141 9.35 -9.35 -20.11
CA GLU A 141 8.03 -9.25 -20.76
C GLU A 141 6.87 -9.42 -19.77
N ASP A 142 6.97 -10.37 -18.83
CA ASP A 142 5.96 -10.58 -17.78
C ASP A 142 5.85 -9.34 -16.87
N PHE A 143 6.97 -8.70 -16.50
CA PHE A 143 6.97 -7.44 -15.75
C PHE A 143 6.32 -6.28 -16.52
N MET A 144 6.63 -6.13 -17.80
CA MET A 144 5.99 -5.13 -18.67
C MET A 144 4.48 -5.35 -18.75
N ARG A 145 4.02 -6.59 -18.90
CA ARG A 145 2.58 -6.91 -18.89
C ARG A 145 1.91 -6.53 -17.56
N HIS A 146 2.60 -6.69 -16.43
CA HIS A 146 2.07 -6.26 -15.14
C HIS A 146 1.97 -4.73 -15.02
N LEU A 147 2.91 -3.97 -15.59
CA LEU A 147 2.81 -2.51 -15.67
C LEU A 147 1.61 -2.08 -16.53
N GLU A 148 1.43 -2.67 -17.70
CA GLU A 148 0.28 -2.40 -18.56
C GLU A 148 -1.06 -2.68 -17.85
N GLN A 149 -1.13 -3.80 -17.11
CA GLN A 149 -2.30 -4.13 -16.30
C GLN A 149 -2.56 -3.10 -15.19
N LEU A 150 -1.52 -2.58 -14.54
CA LEU A 150 -1.64 -1.56 -13.49
C LEU A 150 -2.09 -0.21 -14.05
N ASP A 151 -1.62 0.13 -15.25
CA ASP A 151 -1.99 1.36 -15.94
C ASP A 151 -3.43 1.31 -16.47
N GLY A 152 -3.93 0.12 -16.81
CA GLY A 152 -5.31 -0.11 -17.22
C GLY A 152 -6.34 -0.04 -16.08
N ILE A 153 -5.93 0.08 -14.81
CA ILE A 153 -6.87 0.23 -13.69
C ILE A 153 -7.31 1.69 -13.59
N ASP A 154 -8.62 1.92 -13.72
CA ASP A 154 -9.24 3.23 -13.53
C ASP A 154 -9.48 3.51 -12.04
N PHE A 155 -8.73 4.44 -11.46
CA PHE A 155 -8.82 4.81 -10.05
C PHE A 155 -9.66 6.07 -9.86
N GLN A 156 -10.61 6.02 -8.93
CA GLN A 156 -11.36 7.21 -8.54
C GLN A 156 -10.57 8.09 -7.55
N GLU A 157 -10.95 9.35 -7.39
CA GLU A 157 -10.32 10.26 -6.42
C GLU A 157 -10.39 9.76 -4.96
N THR A 158 -11.33 8.87 -4.68
CA THR A 158 -11.51 8.21 -3.38
C THR A 158 -10.57 7.02 -3.18
N ASP A 159 -9.92 6.48 -4.21
CA ASP A 159 -9.04 5.30 -4.12
C ASP A 159 -7.61 5.70 -3.72
N VAL A 160 -7.43 6.38 -2.59
CA VAL A 160 -6.12 6.92 -2.18
C VAL A 160 -5.11 5.79 -1.93
N ARG A 161 -5.49 4.76 -1.19
CA ARG A 161 -4.62 3.64 -0.82
C ARG A 161 -4.30 2.74 -2.00
N ALA A 162 -5.27 2.47 -2.88
CA ALA A 162 -5.03 1.68 -4.08
C ALA A 162 -4.05 2.40 -5.03
N ARG A 163 -4.15 3.72 -5.17
CA ARG A 163 -3.18 4.53 -5.93
C ARG A 163 -1.80 4.53 -5.30
N GLN A 164 -1.70 4.69 -3.98
CA GLN A 164 -0.41 4.60 -3.27
C GLN A 164 0.23 3.22 -3.46
N ARG A 165 -0.54 2.15 -3.34
CA ARG A 165 -0.06 0.78 -3.51
C ARG A 165 0.34 0.48 -4.96
N ARG A 166 -0.44 0.94 -5.95
CA ARG A 166 -0.04 0.91 -7.37
C ARG A 166 1.31 1.58 -7.55
N LYS A 167 1.50 2.79 -7.02
CA LYS A 167 2.77 3.53 -7.18
C LYS A 167 3.95 2.76 -6.59
N ALA A 168 3.77 2.16 -5.41
CA ALA A 168 4.79 1.32 -4.79
C ALA A 168 5.11 0.08 -5.65
N LEU A 169 4.09 -0.58 -6.19
CA LEU A 169 4.25 -1.76 -7.03
C LEU A 169 4.93 -1.43 -8.37
N VAL A 170 4.55 -0.33 -9.02
CA VAL A 170 5.20 0.15 -10.26
C VAL A 170 6.69 0.39 -10.01
N LYS A 171 7.03 1.09 -8.93
CA LYS A 171 8.44 1.33 -8.57
C LYS A 171 9.20 0.03 -8.36
N ARG A 172 8.62 -0.92 -7.63
CA ARG A 172 9.22 -2.25 -7.42
C ARG A 172 9.42 -3.02 -8.73
N ILE A 173 8.43 -3.01 -9.63
CA ILE A 173 8.56 -3.67 -10.93
C ILE A 173 9.69 -3.05 -11.75
N GLN A 174 9.80 -1.71 -11.76
CA GLN A 174 10.90 -1.01 -12.45
C GLN A 174 12.27 -1.41 -11.89
N GLU A 175 12.44 -1.44 -10.57
CA GLU A 175 13.67 -1.90 -9.92
C GLU A 175 14.02 -3.36 -10.28
N LEU A 176 13.01 -4.23 -10.40
CA LEU A 176 13.18 -5.62 -10.83
C LEU A 176 13.56 -5.75 -12.31
N MET A 177 12.98 -4.94 -13.20
CA MET A 177 13.35 -4.91 -14.62
C MET A 177 14.79 -4.43 -14.79
N GLU A 178 15.21 -3.36 -14.09
CA GLU A 178 16.60 -2.91 -14.11
C GLU A 178 17.57 -4.01 -13.63
N ARG A 179 17.17 -4.79 -12.62
CA ARG A 179 17.94 -5.95 -12.18
C ARG A 179 18.00 -7.02 -13.26
N CYS A 180 16.88 -7.33 -13.91
CA CYS A 180 16.82 -8.27 -15.02
C CYS A 180 17.73 -7.85 -16.19
N ASP A 181 17.77 -6.55 -16.53
CA ASP A 181 18.62 -6.02 -17.59
C ASP A 181 20.11 -6.16 -17.26
N ARG A 182 20.50 -5.90 -16.00
CA ARG A 182 21.88 -6.11 -15.55
C ARG A 182 22.33 -7.56 -15.69
N GLU A 183 21.48 -8.50 -15.28
CA GLU A 183 21.77 -9.94 -15.42
C GLU A 183 21.82 -10.36 -16.88
N HIS A 184 20.93 -9.83 -17.72
CA HIS A 184 20.93 -10.10 -19.15
C HIS A 184 22.22 -9.59 -19.82
N GLU A 185 22.70 -8.40 -19.46
CA GLU A 185 23.99 -7.88 -19.91
C GLU A 185 25.16 -8.76 -19.41
N HIS A 186 25.10 -9.22 -18.15
CA HIS A 186 26.11 -10.12 -17.59
C HIS A 186 26.19 -11.44 -18.35
N ILE A 187 25.05 -12.08 -18.64
CA ILE A 187 24.98 -13.29 -19.47
C ILE A 187 25.57 -13.05 -20.86
N ASN A 188 25.26 -11.92 -21.50
CA ASN A 188 25.80 -11.62 -22.82
C ASN A 188 27.33 -11.48 -22.80
N LYS A 189 27.91 -10.89 -21.74
CA LYS A 189 29.36 -10.82 -21.56
C LYS A 189 29.97 -12.21 -21.34
N LEU A 190 29.31 -13.07 -20.58
CA LEU A 190 29.77 -14.45 -20.37
C LEU A 190 29.72 -15.25 -21.68
N LEU A 191 28.65 -15.13 -22.46
CA LEU A 191 28.50 -15.83 -23.75
C LEU A 191 29.64 -15.51 -24.72
N LEU A 192 30.15 -14.27 -24.74
CA LEU A 192 31.30 -13.90 -25.57
C LEU A 192 32.58 -14.70 -25.24
N ASN A 193 32.70 -15.23 -24.02
CA ASN A 193 33.84 -16.06 -23.62
C ASN A 193 33.67 -17.54 -24.03
N TYR A 194 32.47 -17.94 -24.44
CA TYR A 194 32.13 -19.31 -24.85
C TYR A 194 31.72 -19.42 -26.33
N THR A 195 31.82 -18.33 -27.09
CA THR A 195 31.58 -18.29 -28.55
C THR A 195 32.91 -18.17 -29.27
#